data_AF-A0A4Y7ZND7-F1
#
_entry.id   AF-A0A4Y7ZND7-F1
#
_cell.length_a   1.000
_cell.length_b   1.000
_cell.length_c   1.000
_cell.angle_alpha   90.00
_cell.angle_beta   90.00
_cell.angle_gamma   90.00
#
_symmetry.space_group_name_H-M   'P 1'
#
loop_
_entity.id
_entity.type
_entity.pdbx_description
1 polymer ?
#
loop_
_entity_poly.entity_id
_entity_poly.type
_entity_poly.pdbx_seq_one_letter_code
_entity_poly.pdbx_strand_id
1 'polypeptide(L)'
;MKNVDIKLLPISSPICQVLIQEQIALQEDASLDNSIKDCKEMLVIRIDGNLVCYGTFDLFDGQIMRINNLHFRDILKNHTVAQYWLSRCIKRKLEKKCYFNFLIAS
;
A
#
# COMPACT_ATOMS: atom_id res chain seq x y z
N MET A 1 2.23 -21.30 -5.53
CA MET A 1 2.82 -20.08 -4.95
C MET A 1 1.66 -19.11 -4.74
N LYS A 2 1.41 -18.62 -3.51
CA LYS A 2 0.28 -17.69 -3.27
C LYS A 2 0.43 -16.46 -4.15
N ASN A 3 -0.66 -16.02 -4.77
CA ASN A 3 -0.61 -14.92 -5.74
C ASN A 3 -0.65 -13.59 -4.98
N VAL A 4 0.50 -12.91 -4.94
CA VAL A 4 0.61 -11.55 -4.38
C VAL A 4 0.32 -10.54 -5.48
N ASP A 5 -0.85 -9.95 -5.44
CA ASP A 5 -1.30 -8.87 -6.33
C ASP A 5 -0.96 -7.51 -5.68
N ILE A 6 -0.38 -6.62 -6.46
CA ILE A 6 -0.05 -5.26 -6.03
C ILE A 6 -0.61 -4.33 -7.10
N LYS A 7 -1.52 -3.44 -6.71
CA LYS A 7 -2.16 -2.49 -7.62
C LYS A 7 -2.09 -1.08 -7.08
N LEU A 8 -2.11 -0.12 -7.99
CA LEU A 8 -2.38 1.27 -7.65
C LEU A 8 -3.87 1.50 -7.77
N LEU A 9 -4.47 2.00 -6.70
CA LEU A 9 -5.85 2.46 -6.74
C LEU A 9 -5.86 3.97 -6.48
N PRO A 10 -6.72 4.73 -7.19
CA PRO A 10 -6.97 6.11 -6.84
C PRO A 10 -7.42 6.19 -5.39
N ILE A 11 -6.96 7.21 -4.69
CA ILE A 11 -7.36 7.45 -3.31
C ILE A 11 -8.87 7.61 -3.16
N SER A 12 -9.53 8.15 -4.18
CA SER A 12 -10.98 8.29 -4.27
C SER A 12 -11.72 6.98 -4.45
N SER A 13 -11.03 5.86 -4.68
CA SER A 13 -11.70 4.55 -4.83
C SER A 13 -12.40 4.15 -3.51
N PRO A 14 -13.57 3.48 -3.57
CA PRO A 14 -14.32 3.11 -2.37
C PRO A 14 -13.49 2.28 -1.38
N ILE A 15 -12.65 1.38 -1.90
CA ILE A 15 -11.76 0.55 -1.07
C ILE A 15 -10.74 1.42 -0.34
N CYS A 16 -10.09 2.36 -1.03
CA CYS A 16 -9.13 3.26 -0.38
C CYS A 16 -9.79 4.15 0.67
N GLN A 17 -10.98 4.69 0.38
CA GLN A 17 -11.72 5.51 1.34
C GLN A 17 -12.07 4.72 2.61
N VAL A 18 -12.54 3.47 2.47
CA VAL A 18 -12.79 2.60 3.63
C VAL A 18 -11.51 2.37 4.43
N LEU A 19 -10.39 2.08 3.77
CA LEU A 19 -9.11 1.83 4.46
C LEU A 19 -8.60 3.07 5.21
N ILE A 20 -8.75 4.26 4.63
CA ILE A 20 -8.40 5.51 5.28
C ILE A 20 -9.24 5.71 6.54
N GLN A 21 -10.56 5.50 6.45
CA GLN A 21 -11.46 5.64 7.59
C GLN A 21 -11.18 4.59 8.68
N GLU A 22 -10.91 3.33 8.31
CA GLU A 22 -10.48 2.28 9.25
C GLU A 22 -9.22 2.71 9.99
N GLN A 23 -8.26 3.31 9.29
CA GLN A 23 -6.99 3.74 9.88
C GLN A 23 -7.14 4.95 10.79
N ILE A 24 -7.96 5.94 10.41
CA ILE A 24 -8.31 7.09 11.25
C ILE A 24 -9.02 6.62 12.53
N ALA A 25 -9.90 5.61 12.43
CA ALA A 25 -10.57 5.06 13.61
C ALA A 25 -9.61 4.26 14.52
N LEU A 26 -8.56 3.65 13.95
CA LEU A 26 -7.57 2.85 14.69
C LEU A 26 -6.40 3.67 15.25
N GLN A 27 -6.15 4.86 14.69
CA GLN A 27 -5.09 5.76 15.12
C GLN A 27 -5.73 7.06 15.62
N GLU A 28 -5.62 7.35 16.91
CA GLU A 28 -5.83 8.69 17.48
C GLU A 28 -4.75 9.70 16.99
N ASP A 29 -4.26 9.55 15.77
CA ASP A 29 -3.03 10.13 15.28
C ASP A 29 -3.34 10.96 14.02
N ALA A 30 -3.44 12.27 14.21
CA ALA A 30 -3.73 13.27 13.16
C ALA A 30 -2.65 13.34 12.06
N SER A 31 -1.58 12.55 12.17
CA SER A 31 -0.48 12.45 11.20
C SER A 31 -0.87 11.70 9.93
N LEU A 32 -1.91 10.85 9.95
CA LEU A 32 -2.39 10.13 8.77
C LEU A 32 -3.00 11.07 7.72
N ASP A 33 -3.81 12.04 8.17
CA ASP A 33 -4.44 13.04 7.30
C ASP A 33 -3.38 13.83 6.52
N ASN A 34 -2.30 14.24 7.19
CA ASN A 34 -1.18 14.93 6.54
C ASN A 34 -0.40 14.03 5.57
N SER A 35 -0.27 12.74 5.88
CA SER A 35 0.46 11.78 5.03
C SER A 35 -0.29 11.40 3.76
N ILE A 36 -1.61 11.60 3.75
CA ILE A 36 -2.51 11.16 2.69
C ILE A 36 -3.08 12.33 1.88
N LYS A 37 -3.07 13.56 2.42
CA LYS A 37 -3.61 14.78 1.79
C LYS A 37 -3.14 15.01 0.35
N ASP A 38 -1.87 14.72 0.08
CA ASP A 38 -1.26 14.92 -1.24
C ASP A 38 -1.12 13.62 -2.05
N CYS A 39 -1.56 12.48 -1.50
CA CYS A 39 -1.54 11.19 -2.18
C CYS A 39 -2.69 11.08 -3.19
N LYS A 40 -2.38 10.91 -4.47
CA LYS A 40 -3.39 10.65 -5.52
C LYS A 40 -3.73 9.16 -5.64
N GLU A 41 -2.77 8.30 -5.38
CA GLU A 41 -2.90 6.86 -5.44
C GLU A 41 -2.38 6.19 -4.17
N MET A 42 -2.92 5.00 -3.87
CA MET A 42 -2.44 4.13 -2.81
C MET A 42 -2.02 2.78 -3.38
N LEU A 43 -0.97 2.21 -2.79
CA LEU A 43 -0.54 0.85 -3.08
C LEU A 43 -1.43 -0.13 -2.32
N VAL A 44 -2.17 -0.98 -3.03
CA VAL A 44 -3.08 -1.97 -2.45
C VAL A 44 -2.51 -3.37 -2.69
N ILE A 45 -2.25 -4.11 -1.62
CA ILE A 45 -1.65 -5.45 -1.66
C ILE A 45 -2.65 -6.52 -1.26
N ARG A 46 -2.88 -7.46 -2.18
CA ARG A 46 -3.75 -8.61 -1.95
C ARG A 46 -2.96 -9.91 -2.01
N ILE A 47 -3.32 -10.86 -1.15
CA ILE A 47 -2.84 -12.24 -1.22
C ILE A 47 -4.04 -13.12 -1.47
N ASP A 48 -4.02 -13.85 -2.59
CA ASP A 48 -5.11 -14.73 -3.02
C ASP A 48 -6.47 -13.98 -3.02
N GLY A 49 -6.48 -12.73 -3.49
CA GLY A 49 -7.66 -11.87 -3.57
C GLY A 49 -8.00 -11.11 -2.27
N ASN A 50 -7.46 -11.53 -1.12
CA ASN A 50 -7.72 -10.88 0.16
C ASN A 50 -6.81 -9.68 0.37
N LEU A 51 -7.40 -8.54 0.73
CA LEU A 51 -6.63 -7.35 1.10
C LEU A 51 -5.90 -7.59 2.42
N VAL A 52 -4.58 -7.58 2.37
CA VAL A 52 -3.73 -7.86 3.54
C VAL A 52 -2.94 -6.65 4.02
N CYS A 53 -2.64 -5.72 3.11
CA CYS A 53 -1.82 -4.56 3.38
C CYS A 53 -2.11 -3.47 2.36
N TYR A 54 -1.92 -2.21 2.75
CA TYR A 54 -1.88 -1.08 1.84
C TYR A 54 -0.77 -0.12 2.26
N GLY A 55 -0.42 0.86 1.41
CA GLY A 55 0.62 1.82 1.74
C GLY A 55 0.63 3.04 0.84
N THR A 56 1.31 4.08 1.31
CA THR A 56 1.63 5.29 0.54
C THR A 56 3.05 5.20 -0.02
N PHE A 57 3.31 5.94 -1.08
CA PHE A 57 4.61 5.97 -1.75
C PHE A 57 4.88 7.34 -2.34
N ASP A 58 6.16 7.69 -2.44
CA ASP A 58 6.64 8.84 -3.18
C ASP A 58 7.25 8.41 -4.52
N LEU A 59 7.34 9.36 -5.43
CA LEU A 59 8.05 9.19 -6.70
C LEU A 59 9.39 9.92 -6.65
N PHE A 60 10.47 9.17 -6.80
CA PHE A 60 11.80 9.71 -7.02
C PHE A 60 12.05 9.83 -8.54
N ASP A 61 12.56 10.99 -8.98
CA ASP A 61 12.72 11.37 -10.40
C ASP A 61 11.45 11.17 -11.25
N GLY A 62 10.27 11.26 -10.62
CA GLY A 62 8.96 11.08 -11.27
C GLY A 62 8.66 9.65 -11.75
N GLN A 63 9.53 8.67 -11.50
CA GLN A 63 9.41 7.33 -12.08
C GLN A 63 9.60 6.19 -11.07
N ILE A 64 10.46 6.38 -10.07
CA ILE A 64 10.83 5.33 -9.13
C ILE A 64 9.94 5.43 -7.90
N MET A 65 9.17 4.38 -7.62
CA MET A 65 8.30 4.34 -6.44
C MET A 65 9.10 3.99 -5.19
N ARG A 66 9.00 4.84 -4.16
CA ARG A 66 9.54 4.60 -2.82
C ARG A 66 8.38 4.49 -1.84
N ILE A 67 8.19 3.32 -1.24
CA ILE A 67 7.17 3.15 -0.21
C ILE A 67 7.57 3.92 1.06
N ASN A 68 6.64 4.72 1.58
CA ASN A 68 6.81 5.45 2.83
C ASN A 68 6.41 4.56 4.01
N ASN A 69 5.15 4.12 4.02
CA ASN A 69 4.58 3.28 5.07
C ASN A 69 3.74 2.14 4.49
N LEU A 70 3.75 1.00 5.20
CA LEU A 70 2.88 -0.15 4.95
C LEU A 70 1.98 -0.36 6.17
N HIS A 71 0.68 -0.37 5.95
CA HIS A 71 -0.35 -0.61 6.94
C HIS A 71 -0.91 -2.01 6.73
N PHE A 72 -0.69 -2.88 7.72
CA PHE A 72 -1.16 -4.26 7.68
C PHE A 72 -2.52 -4.38 8.35
N ARG A 73 -3.45 -5.11 7.71
CA ARG A 73 -4.74 -5.43 8.35
C ARG A 73 -4.54 -6.44 9.49
N ASP A 74 -5.54 -6.57 10.36
CA ASP A 74 -5.49 -7.40 11.57
C ASP A 74 -5.00 -8.84 11.34
N ILE A 75 -5.30 -9.43 10.17
CA ILE A 75 -4.83 -10.76 9.76
C ILE A 75 -3.29 -10.88 9.82
N LEU A 76 -2.57 -9.78 9.58
CA LEU A 76 -1.11 -9.74 9.63
C LEU A 76 -0.56 -8.80 10.71
N LYS A 77 -1.40 -8.00 11.39
CA LYS A 77 -0.99 -6.95 12.35
C LYS A 77 -0.15 -7.46 13.52
N ASN A 78 -0.38 -8.70 13.95
CA ASN A 78 0.38 -9.34 15.05
C ASN A 78 1.40 -10.38 14.56
N HIS A 79 1.64 -10.48 13.25
CA HIS A 79 2.55 -11.46 12.65
C HIS A 79 3.82 -10.78 12.13
N THR A 80 4.72 -10.36 13.04
CA THR A 80 5.95 -9.61 12.72
C THR A 80 6.81 -10.26 11.63
N VAL A 81 6.96 -11.58 11.65
CA VAL A 81 7.71 -12.33 10.63
C VAL A 81 7.02 -12.23 9.25
N ALA A 82 5.70 -12.34 9.21
CA ALA A 82 4.93 -12.22 7.98
C ALA A 82 5.00 -10.80 7.41
N GLN A 83 4.90 -9.78 8.26
CA GLN A 83 5.09 -8.38 7.88
C GLN A 83 6.47 -8.16 7.26
N TYR A 84 7.53 -8.62 7.94
CA TYR A 84 8.90 -8.50 7.47
C TYR A 84 9.12 -9.10 6.07
N TRP A 85 8.65 -10.33 5.86
CA TRP A 85 8.80 -11.01 4.57
C TRP A 85 7.94 -10.38 3.48
N LEU A 86 6.71 -9.96 3.82
CA LEU A 86 5.83 -9.31 2.87
C LEU A 86 6.40 -7.95 2.43
N SER A 87 6.90 -7.13 3.35
CA SER A 87 7.58 -5.86 3.00
C SER A 87 8.76 -6.09 2.06
N ARG A 88 9.59 -7.11 2.31
CA ARG A 88 10.70 -7.47 1.40
C ARG A 88 10.21 -7.93 0.03
N CYS A 89 9.15 -8.74 -0.01
CA CYS A 89 8.55 -9.22 -1.25
C CYS A 89 8.02 -8.05 -2.09
N ILE A 90 7.30 -7.12 -1.46
CA ILE A 90 6.78 -5.91 -2.09
C ILE A 90 7.94 -5.08 -2.64
N LYS A 91 8.96 -4.78 -1.81
CA LYS A 91 10.12 -3.97 -2.24
C LYS A 91 10.80 -4.56 -3.47
N ARG A 92 11.03 -5.88 -3.50
CA ARG A 92 11.61 -6.57 -4.67
C ARG A 92 10.73 -6.51 -5.92
N LYS A 93 9.40 -6.57 -5.75
CA LYS A 93 8.45 -6.43 -6.88
C LYS A 93 8.41 -5.02 -7.44
N LEU A 94 8.64 -4.00 -6.61
CA LEU A 94 8.68 -2.60 -7.02
C LEU A 94 10.04 -2.20 -7.60
N GLU A 95 11.14 -2.76 -7.12
CA GLU A 95 12.51 -2.45 -7.58
C GLU A 95 12.70 -2.61 -9.09
N LYS A 96 11.92 -3.49 -9.73
CA LYS A 96 11.98 -3.75 -11.17
C LYS A 96 10.90 -3.03 -11.99
N LYS A 97 10.09 -2.17 -11.38
CA LYS A 97 8.93 -1.55 -12.03
C LYS A 97 8.93 -0.04 -11.82
N CYS A 98 8.81 0.70 -12.92
CA CYS A 98 8.52 2.12 -12.85
C CYS A 98 7.03 2.37 -12.56
N TYR A 99 6.71 3.56 -12.07
CA TYR A 99 5.36 4.01 -11.76
C TYR A 99 4.37 3.81 -12.92
N PHE A 100 4.77 4.15 -14.15
CA PHE A 100 3.94 3.99 -15.34
C PHE A 100 3.54 2.53 -15.60
N ASN A 101 4.41 1.56 -15.29
CA ASN A 101 4.08 0.14 -15.43
C ASN A 101 2.97 -0.30 -14.48
N PHE A 102 2.79 0.38 -13.34
CA PHE A 102 1.68 0.12 -12.44
C PHE A 102 0.40 0.81 -12.86
N LEU A 103 0.49 2.05 -13.36
CA LEU A 103 -0.68 2.78 -13.88
C LEU A 103 -1.33 2.04 -15.06
N ILE A 104 -0.55 1.51 -15.99
CA ILE A 104 -1.07 0.83 -17.19
C ILE A 104 -1.65 -0.56 -16.86
N ALA A 105 -1.14 -1.20 -15.81
CA ALA A 105 -1.53 -2.55 -15.42
C ALA A 105 -2.66 -2.61 -14.37
N SER A 106 -3.10 -1.46 -13.85
CA SER A 106 -4.18 -1.35 -12.85
C SER A 106 -5.51 -0.99 -13.51
#